data_AF-A0A8C4L6P1-F1
#
_entry.id   AF-A0A8C4L6P1-F1
#
_cell.length_a   1.000
_cell.length_b   1.000
_cell.length_c   1.000
_cell.angle_alpha   90.00
_cell.angle_beta   90.00
_cell.angle_gamma   90.00
#
_symmetry.space_group_name_H-M   'P 1'
#
loop_
_entity.id
_entity.type
_entity.pdbx_description
1 polymer ?
#
loop_
_entity_poly.entity_id
_entity_poly.type
_entity_poly.pdbx_seq_one_letter_code
_entity_poly.pdbx_strand_id
1 'polypeptide(L)'
;MTQRFSPPAGLGTPAPPAAPTPSRHPRPPPAAGSSLARPPPPPQSSTGAPAASTGRQGPSPPPAMEPEAPRRRHRHTHQRGYAVTRSPHLNKDLAFTLEERQQLNIHGLLPPSFISQDIQVLRVIKNVERLNSDFDRYLLLMDLQDTNEKLFYRVLMSDIEKFMPIVYTPTVGLACQQYSLVFRKPRGLFISIHDRGHIASILNAWPEDVIKAIVVTDGERILGLGDLGCNGMGIPVGKLALYTACGGMNPQECLPIILDVGTENEELLKDPLYIGLRQRRVRGAEYDGFLDEFMEAVSSKYGMNCLIQFEDFANINAFRLLNKYQNQYCTFNDDIQGTASVAVAGILAALRITKNTLSDQTILFQGAGEAALGIAHLIVMAMEKEGLPKEKAIKKIWLVDSKGLIVKGRAALTREKEEFAHEHEEMKNLEAIVQEIKPTVLIGVAAIGGAFSEQILKDMAAFNERPIIFALSNPTSKAECTAEQCYKLTQGRAIFASGSPFDPVTLPSGQTLYPGQGNNSYVFPGVALGVVACGLRHITDKIFLTTAEVIAQQVSDKHLEEGRLYPPLNTIRDVSLKIAEKIVKDAYQEKTATVYPEPPNKEAFVRSQMYSADYDQILPDCYSWPEEAQKIQTKLDQ
;
A
#
# COMPACT_ATOMS: atom_id res chain seq x y z
N MET A 1 -6.76 39.75 -70.13
CA MET A 1 -6.52 40.38 -68.81
C MET A 1 -7.10 39.44 -67.77
N THR A 2 -6.42 38.79 -66.83
CA THR A 2 -5.02 38.59 -66.36
C THR A 2 -5.26 37.79 -65.05
N GLN A 3 -4.58 36.73 -64.62
CA GLN A 3 -3.44 35.94 -65.08
C GLN A 3 -3.45 34.65 -64.22
N ARG A 4 -3.09 33.49 -64.81
CA ARG A 4 -2.72 32.26 -64.10
C ARG A 4 -1.30 32.42 -63.54
N PHE A 5 -0.97 31.78 -62.42
CA PHE A 5 0.42 31.46 -62.06
C PHE A 5 0.57 30.03 -61.53
N SER A 6 1.60 29.38 -62.05
CA SER A 6 2.08 28.00 -61.88
C SER A 6 2.85 27.79 -60.54
N PRO A 7 3.19 26.54 -60.17
CA PRO A 7 3.75 26.20 -58.85
C PRO A 7 5.29 26.28 -58.82
N PRO A 8 5.93 26.35 -57.64
CA PRO A 8 7.37 26.16 -57.52
C PRO A 8 7.75 24.70 -57.31
N ALA A 9 8.91 24.36 -57.88
CA ALA A 9 9.52 23.05 -57.96
C ALA A 9 10.31 22.66 -56.69
N GLY A 10 10.32 21.34 -56.45
CA GLY A 10 11.50 20.53 -56.12
C GLY A 10 12.48 21.01 -55.04
N LEU A 11 12.42 20.36 -53.89
CA LEU A 11 13.61 20.07 -53.07
C LEU A 11 13.55 18.61 -52.61
N GLY A 12 14.61 17.87 -52.96
CA GLY A 12 14.72 16.43 -52.81
C GLY A 12 14.83 15.97 -51.37
N THR A 13 14.24 14.80 -51.12
CA THR A 13 14.44 13.95 -49.95
C THR A 13 15.89 13.48 -49.85
N PRO A 14 16.59 13.65 -48.71
CA PRO A 14 17.83 12.93 -48.45
C PRO A 14 17.50 11.50 -48.04
N ALA A 15 18.04 10.53 -48.78
CA ALA A 15 18.02 9.11 -48.44
C ALA A 15 18.80 8.85 -47.14
N PRO A 16 18.39 7.86 -46.31
CA PRO A 16 19.09 7.54 -45.07
C PRO A 16 20.46 6.92 -45.35
N PRO A 17 21.50 7.24 -44.56
CA PRO A 17 22.82 6.63 -44.71
C PRO A 17 22.78 5.15 -44.35
N ALA A 18 23.41 4.35 -45.21
CA ALA A 18 23.56 2.91 -45.08
C ALA A 18 24.28 2.52 -43.78
N ALA A 19 23.77 1.47 -43.14
CA ALA A 19 24.35 0.85 -41.95
C ALA A 19 25.77 0.31 -42.23
N PRO A 20 26.74 0.53 -41.33
CA PRO A 20 28.06 -0.07 -41.47
C PRO A 20 28.04 -1.55 -41.08
N THR A 21 28.50 -2.39 -42.02
CA THR A 21 28.86 -3.80 -41.83
C THR A 21 29.85 -3.97 -40.67
N PRO A 22 29.65 -4.94 -39.75
CA PRO A 22 30.62 -5.23 -38.70
C PRO A 22 31.82 -5.99 -39.26
N SER A 23 32.99 -5.38 -39.17
CA SER A 23 34.28 -6.01 -39.43
C SER A 23 34.60 -7.04 -38.35
N ARG A 24 35.01 -8.23 -38.81
CA ARG A 24 35.58 -9.29 -37.98
C ARG A 24 36.97 -8.86 -37.52
N HIS A 25 37.19 -8.78 -36.21
CA HIS A 25 38.51 -8.87 -35.60
C HIS A 25 38.61 -10.08 -34.66
N PRO A 26 39.82 -10.64 -34.49
CA PRO A 26 40.01 -12.03 -34.11
C PRO A 26 40.01 -12.24 -32.58
N ARG A 27 39.65 -13.46 -32.19
CA ARG A 27 39.67 -13.95 -30.80
C ARG A 27 41.08 -13.85 -30.19
N PRO A 28 41.21 -13.46 -28.92
CA PRO A 28 42.43 -13.68 -28.15
C PRO A 28 42.56 -15.18 -27.77
N PRO A 29 43.80 -15.69 -27.59
CA PRO A 29 44.06 -17.10 -27.30
C PRO A 29 43.76 -17.46 -25.83
N PRO A 30 43.49 -18.74 -25.52
CA PRO A 30 43.26 -19.18 -24.15
C PRO A 30 44.58 -19.27 -23.36
N ALA A 31 44.53 -18.80 -22.12
CA ALA A 31 45.61 -18.92 -21.15
C ALA A 31 45.85 -20.38 -20.74
N ALA A 32 47.12 -20.70 -20.50
CA ALA A 32 47.65 -22.00 -20.18
C ALA A 32 47.07 -22.61 -18.89
N GLY A 33 46.62 -23.87 -18.98
CA GLY A 33 46.43 -24.75 -17.83
C GLY A 33 47.69 -25.59 -17.62
N SER A 34 48.33 -25.47 -16.46
CA SER A 34 49.40 -26.36 -16.01
C SER A 34 48.91 -27.23 -14.85
N SER A 35 48.85 -28.53 -15.15
CA SER A 35 48.99 -29.73 -14.31
C SER A 35 49.18 -29.58 -12.80
N LEU A 36 48.44 -30.39 -12.02
CA LEU A 36 48.89 -31.11 -10.81
C LEU A 36 47.89 -32.27 -10.61
N ALA A 37 48.23 -33.49 -11.04
CA ALA A 37 48.81 -34.58 -10.23
C ALA A 37 47.75 -35.44 -9.47
N ARG A 38 47.58 -36.69 -9.94
CA ARG A 38 46.90 -37.81 -9.26
C ARG A 38 47.80 -38.42 -8.18
N PRO A 39 47.21 -38.94 -7.08
CA PRO A 39 47.77 -40.07 -6.33
C PRO A 39 46.88 -41.34 -6.38
N PRO A 40 47.38 -42.51 -5.90
CA PRO A 40 47.15 -43.84 -6.47
C PRO A 40 46.07 -44.69 -5.76
N PRO A 41 45.73 -45.92 -6.24
CA PRO A 41 44.63 -46.72 -5.70
C PRO A 41 45.10 -47.66 -4.57
N PRO A 42 44.19 -48.11 -3.68
CA PRO A 42 44.47 -49.20 -2.75
C PRO A 42 43.96 -50.57 -3.28
N PRO A 43 44.41 -51.69 -2.68
CA PRO A 43 44.56 -52.98 -3.36
C PRO A 43 43.38 -53.96 -3.18
N GLN A 44 43.24 -54.88 -4.14
CA GLN A 44 42.61 -56.21 -3.98
C GLN A 44 43.76 -57.21 -3.67
N SER A 45 43.67 -58.31 -2.92
CA SER A 45 42.58 -59.18 -2.48
C SER A 45 43.15 -60.12 -1.40
N SER A 46 42.31 -60.71 -0.55
CA SER A 46 42.54 -62.09 -0.08
C SER A 46 41.22 -62.79 0.23
N THR A 47 41.26 -64.08 -0.01
CA THR A 47 40.19 -65.05 -0.25
C THR A 47 39.52 -65.58 1.03
N GLY A 48 38.21 -65.84 0.95
CA GLY A 48 37.50 -66.70 1.90
C GLY A 48 36.01 -66.81 1.57
N ALA A 49 35.55 -67.99 1.15
CA ALA A 49 34.14 -68.38 1.01
C ALA A 49 33.93 -69.70 1.77
N PRO A 50 32.69 -70.16 2.06
CA PRO A 50 31.45 -69.43 2.33
C PRO A 50 30.77 -69.93 3.64
N ALA A 51 29.84 -69.15 4.20
CA ALA A 51 28.86 -69.67 5.16
C ALA A 51 27.49 -69.03 4.88
N ALA A 52 26.52 -69.87 4.56
CA ALA A 52 25.14 -69.50 4.26
C ALA A 52 24.42 -69.03 5.54
N SER A 53 23.80 -67.86 5.49
CA SER A 53 22.68 -67.53 6.37
C SER A 53 21.68 -66.63 5.64
N THR A 54 20.43 -67.06 5.67
CA THR A 54 19.27 -66.43 5.05
C THR A 54 18.84 -65.21 5.86
N GLY A 55 19.18 -64.01 5.38
CA GLY A 55 18.73 -62.73 5.94
C GLY A 55 17.63 -62.10 5.08
N ARG A 56 16.46 -61.88 5.68
CA ARG A 56 15.33 -61.13 5.09
C ARG A 56 15.79 -59.71 4.71
N GLN A 57 15.57 -59.31 3.45
CA GLN A 57 15.72 -57.92 3.01
C GLN A 57 14.62 -57.08 3.67
N GLY A 58 15.01 -56.05 4.43
CA GLY A 58 14.11 -54.98 4.87
C GLY A 58 13.70 -54.09 3.69
N PRO A 59 12.60 -53.33 3.81
CA PRO A 59 12.09 -52.50 2.72
C PRO A 59 13.10 -51.41 2.35
N SER A 60 13.26 -51.18 1.05
CA SER A 60 14.10 -50.11 0.51
C SER A 60 13.65 -48.74 1.03
N PRO A 61 14.58 -47.76 1.20
CA PRO A 61 14.20 -46.41 1.58
C PRO A 61 13.26 -45.82 0.52
N PRO A 62 12.27 -45.00 0.90
CA PRO A 62 11.45 -44.30 -0.08
C PRO A 62 12.36 -43.43 -0.96
N PRO A 63 12.05 -43.29 -2.27
CA PRO A 63 12.83 -42.41 -3.13
C PRO A 63 12.81 -41.00 -2.54
N ALA A 64 13.97 -40.34 -2.56
CA ALA A 64 14.11 -38.96 -2.14
C ALA A 64 13.04 -38.13 -2.85
N MET A 65 12.16 -37.48 -2.08
CA MET A 65 11.18 -36.56 -2.63
C MET A 65 11.95 -35.46 -3.36
N GLU A 66 11.79 -35.42 -4.69
CA GLU A 66 12.08 -34.22 -5.45
C GLU A 66 11.33 -33.04 -4.81
N PRO A 67 11.86 -31.80 -4.87
CA PRO A 67 11.14 -30.65 -4.35
C PRO A 67 9.77 -30.59 -5.03
N GLU A 68 8.69 -30.75 -4.27
CA GLU A 68 7.34 -30.57 -4.79
C GLU A 68 7.29 -29.20 -5.46
N ALA A 69 7.00 -29.17 -6.76
CA ALA A 69 6.63 -27.94 -7.44
C ALA A 69 5.48 -27.30 -6.64
N PRO A 70 5.47 -25.97 -6.43
CA PRO A 70 4.45 -25.33 -5.62
C PRO A 70 3.05 -25.72 -6.13
N ARG A 71 2.29 -26.43 -5.28
CA ARG A 71 0.93 -26.86 -5.63
C ARG A 71 0.10 -25.63 -5.98
N ARG A 72 -0.39 -25.56 -7.23
CA ARG A 72 -1.28 -24.47 -7.66
C ARG A 72 -2.50 -24.46 -6.76
N ARG A 73 -2.92 -23.28 -6.30
CA ARG A 73 -4.17 -23.14 -5.54
C ARG A 73 -5.32 -23.56 -6.46
N HIS A 74 -6.23 -24.37 -5.95
CA HIS A 74 -7.43 -24.79 -6.66
C HIS A 74 -8.59 -23.88 -6.28
N ARG A 75 -9.28 -23.33 -7.28
CA ARG A 75 -10.49 -22.53 -7.10
C ARG A 75 -11.60 -23.13 -7.95
N HIS A 76 -12.64 -23.66 -7.32
CA HIS A 76 -13.78 -24.18 -8.05
C HIS A 76 -14.70 -23.04 -8.54
N THR A 77 -15.25 -23.17 -9.75
CA THR A 77 -16.26 -22.23 -10.28
C THR A 77 -17.31 -22.97 -11.11
N HIS A 78 -18.57 -22.52 -11.04
CA HIS A 78 -19.66 -22.96 -11.90
C HIS A 78 -19.81 -22.12 -13.16
N GLN A 79 -19.16 -20.95 -13.26
CA GLN A 79 -19.23 -20.10 -14.45
C GLN A 79 -18.54 -20.76 -15.64
N ARG A 80 -19.14 -20.64 -16.83
CA ARG A 80 -18.63 -21.21 -18.09
C ARG A 80 -18.86 -20.24 -19.25
N GLY A 81 -18.21 -20.53 -20.37
CA GLY A 81 -18.34 -19.77 -21.61
C GLY A 81 -17.90 -18.32 -21.45
N TYR A 82 -18.56 -17.44 -22.21
CA TYR A 82 -18.24 -16.01 -22.25
C TYR A 82 -18.25 -15.32 -20.88
N ALA A 83 -19.06 -15.79 -19.92
CA ALA A 83 -19.10 -15.21 -18.58
C ALA A 83 -17.73 -15.30 -17.86
N VAL A 84 -16.97 -16.38 -18.09
CA VAL A 84 -15.62 -16.57 -17.52
C VAL A 84 -14.66 -15.48 -18.02
N THR A 85 -14.74 -15.10 -19.29
CA THR A 85 -13.86 -14.05 -19.85
C THR A 85 -14.28 -12.63 -19.43
N ARG A 86 -15.47 -12.48 -18.85
CA ARG A 86 -15.98 -11.21 -18.31
C ARG A 86 -15.78 -11.08 -16.80
N SER A 87 -15.47 -12.17 -16.10
CA SER A 87 -15.16 -12.14 -14.67
C SER A 87 -13.67 -11.88 -14.46
N PRO A 88 -13.25 -10.70 -13.96
CA PRO A 88 -11.83 -10.38 -13.78
C PRO A 88 -11.12 -11.31 -12.78
N HIS A 89 -11.88 -11.92 -11.86
CA HIS A 89 -11.36 -12.87 -10.87
C HIS A 89 -11.07 -14.27 -11.44
N LEU A 90 -11.64 -14.60 -12.61
CA LEU A 90 -11.49 -15.90 -13.27
C LEU A 90 -10.71 -15.80 -14.58
N ASN A 91 -10.81 -14.67 -15.27
CA ASN A 91 -10.20 -14.47 -16.57
C ASN A 91 -8.66 -14.51 -16.49
N LYS A 92 -8.05 -15.29 -17.39
CA LYS A 92 -6.59 -15.40 -17.56
C LYS A 92 -6.13 -14.87 -18.93
N ASP A 93 -7.05 -14.34 -19.74
CA ASP A 93 -6.84 -14.00 -21.15
C ASP A 93 -6.12 -15.13 -21.91
N LEU A 94 -5.02 -14.81 -22.57
CA LEU A 94 -4.23 -15.74 -23.36
C LEU A 94 -3.42 -16.73 -22.52
N ALA A 95 -3.40 -16.60 -21.19
CA ALA A 95 -2.78 -17.60 -20.31
C ALA A 95 -3.68 -18.81 -20.03
N PHE A 96 -4.97 -18.77 -20.42
CA PHE A 96 -5.78 -19.98 -20.45
C PHE A 96 -5.15 -21.01 -21.39
N THR A 97 -4.88 -22.21 -20.88
CA THR A 97 -4.36 -23.33 -21.67
C THR A 97 -5.40 -23.82 -22.68
N LEU A 98 -5.00 -24.63 -23.66
CA LEU A 98 -5.96 -25.22 -24.61
C LEU A 98 -7.02 -26.07 -23.89
N GLU A 99 -6.59 -26.89 -22.94
CA GLU A 99 -7.47 -27.72 -22.11
C GLU A 99 -8.47 -26.86 -21.34
N GLU A 100 -8.01 -25.81 -20.66
CA GLU A 100 -8.88 -24.88 -19.95
C GLU A 100 -9.90 -24.25 -20.89
N ARG A 101 -9.46 -23.81 -22.09
CA ARG A 101 -10.37 -23.19 -23.05
C ARG A 101 -11.46 -24.15 -23.54
N GLN A 102 -11.13 -25.42 -23.76
CA GLN A 102 -12.09 -26.44 -24.18
C GLN A 102 -13.07 -26.78 -23.05
N GLN A 103 -12.56 -27.07 -21.85
CA GLN A 103 -13.35 -27.44 -20.67
C GLN A 103 -14.25 -26.30 -20.16
N LEU A 104 -13.80 -25.04 -20.31
CA LEU A 104 -14.56 -23.86 -19.91
C LEU A 104 -15.46 -23.32 -21.02
N ASN A 105 -15.50 -23.96 -22.20
CA ASN A 105 -16.28 -23.54 -23.36
C ASN A 105 -15.95 -22.13 -23.89
N ILE A 106 -14.66 -21.76 -23.88
CA ILE A 106 -14.16 -20.46 -24.37
C ILE A 106 -13.19 -20.60 -25.56
N HIS A 107 -12.93 -21.83 -26.03
CA HIS A 107 -12.14 -22.05 -27.25
C HIS A 107 -12.83 -21.37 -28.45
N GLY A 108 -12.06 -20.62 -29.25
CA GLY A 108 -12.56 -19.79 -30.34
C GLY A 108 -12.91 -18.34 -29.95
N LEU A 109 -13.11 -18.04 -28.66
CA LEU A 109 -13.34 -16.65 -28.21
C LEU A 109 -12.04 -15.84 -28.05
N LEU A 110 -10.90 -16.52 -27.98
CA LEU A 110 -9.58 -15.93 -27.77
C LEU A 110 -8.66 -16.26 -28.96
N PRO A 111 -7.72 -15.36 -29.30
CA PRO A 111 -6.68 -15.63 -30.30
C PRO A 111 -5.96 -16.98 -30.08
N PRO A 112 -5.53 -17.68 -31.14
CA PRO A 112 -4.92 -19.01 -31.08
C PRO A 112 -3.44 -18.95 -30.62
N SER A 113 -3.17 -18.20 -29.55
CA SER A 113 -1.87 -18.14 -28.89
C SER A 113 -2.04 -18.37 -27.39
N PHE A 114 -1.04 -19.01 -26.78
CA PHE A 114 -0.98 -19.35 -25.37
C PHE A 114 0.30 -18.76 -24.82
N ILE A 115 0.20 -17.87 -23.84
CA ILE A 115 1.37 -17.14 -23.33
C ILE A 115 1.41 -17.22 -21.81
N SER A 116 2.62 -17.21 -21.25
CA SER A 116 2.81 -17.15 -19.80
C SER A 116 2.38 -15.79 -19.25
N GLN A 117 2.15 -15.75 -17.94
CA GLN A 117 1.84 -14.50 -17.24
C GLN A 117 2.95 -13.45 -17.42
N ASP A 118 4.22 -13.85 -17.47
CA ASP A 118 5.34 -12.91 -17.68
C ASP A 118 5.30 -12.25 -19.07
N ILE A 119 4.86 -12.98 -20.11
CA ILE A 119 4.67 -12.39 -21.45
C ILE A 119 3.46 -11.44 -21.45
N GLN A 120 2.42 -11.73 -20.66
CA GLN A 120 1.31 -10.79 -20.45
C GLN A 120 1.79 -9.51 -19.74
N VAL A 121 2.61 -9.64 -18.69
CA VAL A 121 3.22 -8.50 -17.98
C VAL A 121 4.04 -7.65 -18.94
N LEU A 122 4.91 -8.27 -19.75
CA LEU A 122 5.71 -7.56 -20.77
C LEU A 122 4.81 -6.76 -21.72
N ARG A 123 3.67 -7.33 -22.16
CA ARG A 123 2.72 -6.63 -23.02
C ARG A 123 2.11 -5.42 -22.32
N VAL A 124 1.71 -5.55 -21.05
CA VAL A 124 1.16 -4.43 -20.27
C VAL A 124 2.21 -3.33 -20.11
N ILE A 125 3.43 -3.68 -19.68
CA ILE A 125 4.52 -2.71 -19.47
C ILE A 125 4.82 -1.92 -20.74
N LYS A 126 4.93 -2.59 -21.91
CA LYS A 126 5.13 -1.90 -23.19
C LYS A 126 4.00 -0.93 -23.54
N ASN A 127 2.76 -1.20 -23.13
CA ASN A 127 1.66 -0.27 -23.32
C ASN A 127 1.75 0.91 -22.35
N VAL A 128 2.05 0.67 -21.07
CA VAL A 128 2.28 1.74 -20.07
C VAL A 128 3.38 2.70 -20.51
N GLU A 129 4.50 2.18 -21.01
CA GLU A 129 5.67 2.98 -21.42
C GLU A 129 5.43 3.82 -22.67
N ARG A 130 4.47 3.43 -23.51
CA ARG A 130 4.08 4.19 -24.71
C ARG A 130 3.15 5.36 -24.39
N LEU A 131 2.49 5.36 -23.24
CA LEU A 131 1.58 6.44 -22.83
C LEU A 131 2.37 7.67 -22.39
N ASN A 132 1.81 8.84 -22.63
CA ASN A 132 2.50 10.13 -22.44
C ASN A 132 2.14 10.83 -21.12
N SER A 133 1.16 10.32 -20.36
CA SER A 133 0.74 10.89 -19.08
C SER A 133 0.51 9.80 -18.03
N ASP A 134 0.72 10.12 -16.76
CA ASP A 134 0.41 9.20 -15.66
C ASP A 134 -1.09 8.94 -15.53
N PHE A 135 -1.93 9.91 -15.93
CA PHE A 135 -3.37 9.72 -15.96
C PHE A 135 -3.80 8.65 -16.97
N ASP A 136 -3.24 8.66 -18.18
CA ASP A 136 -3.51 7.58 -19.15
C ASP A 136 -3.02 6.23 -18.65
N ARG A 137 -1.86 6.21 -17.96
CA ARG A 137 -1.33 4.98 -17.33
C ARG A 137 -2.26 4.47 -16.24
N TYR A 138 -2.83 5.36 -15.43
CA TYR A 138 -3.85 5.02 -14.44
C TYR A 138 -5.08 4.38 -15.11
N LEU A 139 -5.63 5.00 -16.15
CA LEU A 139 -6.79 4.45 -16.88
C LEU A 139 -6.50 3.06 -17.45
N LEU A 140 -5.32 2.85 -18.04
CA LEU A 140 -4.89 1.55 -18.54
C LEU A 140 -4.82 0.49 -17.43
N LEU A 141 -4.30 0.85 -16.25
CA LEU A 141 -4.19 -0.07 -15.12
C LEU A 141 -5.55 -0.37 -14.48
N MET A 142 -6.47 0.60 -14.43
CA MET A 142 -7.84 0.35 -13.98
C MET A 142 -8.61 -0.56 -14.95
N ASP A 143 -8.49 -0.32 -16.26
CA ASP A 143 -9.04 -1.21 -17.28
C ASP A 143 -8.49 -2.65 -17.16
N LEU A 144 -7.19 -2.79 -16.83
CA LEU A 144 -6.58 -4.09 -16.55
C LEU A 144 -7.14 -4.74 -15.29
N GLN A 145 -7.33 -3.99 -14.21
CA GLN A 145 -7.94 -4.48 -12.98
C GLN A 145 -9.37 -5.00 -13.20
N ASP A 146 -10.13 -4.36 -14.09
CA ASP A 146 -11.48 -4.76 -14.49
C ASP A 146 -11.52 -5.88 -15.55
N THR A 147 -10.36 -6.37 -15.99
CA THR A 147 -10.25 -7.38 -17.05
C THR A 147 -9.60 -8.65 -16.55
N ASN A 148 -8.51 -8.54 -15.79
CA ASN A 148 -7.71 -9.66 -15.30
C ASN A 148 -7.01 -9.27 -13.98
N GLU A 149 -7.63 -9.63 -12.87
CA GLU A 149 -7.21 -9.24 -11.51
C GLU A 149 -5.81 -9.78 -11.17
N LYS A 150 -5.54 -11.04 -11.50
CA LYS A 150 -4.25 -11.70 -11.25
C LYS A 150 -3.14 -11.00 -12.01
N LEU A 151 -3.36 -10.67 -13.28
CA LEU A 151 -2.39 -9.94 -14.10
C LEU A 151 -2.19 -8.50 -13.61
N PHE A 152 -3.24 -7.80 -13.19
CA PHE A 152 -3.13 -6.47 -12.60
C PHE A 152 -2.17 -6.48 -11.40
N TYR A 153 -2.42 -7.35 -10.42
CA TYR A 153 -1.56 -7.42 -9.23
C TYR A 153 -0.16 -7.95 -9.57
N ARG A 154 -0.02 -8.87 -10.53
CA ARG A 154 1.30 -9.30 -11.01
C ARG A 154 2.11 -8.14 -11.59
N VAL A 155 1.47 -7.23 -12.33
CA VAL A 155 2.12 -6.03 -12.88
C VAL A 155 2.52 -5.09 -11.74
N LEU A 156 1.62 -4.77 -10.81
CA LEU A 156 1.97 -3.91 -9.67
C LEU A 156 3.13 -4.47 -8.85
N MET A 157 3.11 -5.77 -8.57
CA MET A 157 4.14 -6.45 -7.79
C MET A 157 5.45 -6.67 -8.55
N SER A 158 5.47 -6.48 -9.88
CA SER A 158 6.71 -6.59 -10.67
C SER A 158 7.65 -5.40 -10.45
N ASP A 159 7.09 -4.23 -10.15
CA ASP A 159 7.82 -3.00 -9.86
C ASP A 159 6.92 -2.04 -9.07
N ILE A 160 6.81 -2.30 -7.76
CA ILE A 160 5.89 -1.54 -6.90
C ILE A 160 6.27 -0.07 -6.79
N GLU A 161 7.57 0.26 -6.89
CA GLU A 161 8.08 1.63 -6.87
C GLU A 161 7.59 2.43 -8.08
N LYS A 162 7.57 1.80 -9.26
CA LYS A 162 7.06 2.42 -10.50
C LYS A 162 5.53 2.54 -10.53
N PHE A 163 4.81 1.52 -10.05
CA PHE A 163 3.35 1.46 -10.25
C PHE A 163 2.53 2.00 -9.09
N MET A 164 3.03 1.98 -7.85
CA MET A 164 2.31 2.55 -6.69
C MET A 164 1.94 4.02 -6.89
N PRO A 165 2.82 4.91 -7.41
CA PRO A 165 2.47 6.30 -7.66
C PRO A 165 1.39 6.50 -8.72
N ILE A 166 1.20 5.51 -9.60
CA ILE A 166 0.18 5.54 -10.67
C ILE A 166 -1.17 5.11 -10.12
N VAL A 167 -1.26 3.99 -9.40
CA VAL A 167 -2.55 3.46 -8.89
C VAL A 167 -3.02 4.10 -7.59
N TYR A 168 -2.13 4.82 -6.91
CA TYR A 168 -2.42 5.56 -5.69
C TYR A 168 -1.85 6.98 -5.77
N THR A 169 -1.38 7.55 -4.66
CA THR A 169 -0.85 8.91 -4.62
C THR A 169 0.45 9.04 -5.42
N PRO A 170 0.60 10.06 -6.27
CA PRO A 170 -0.29 11.21 -6.41
C PRO A 170 -1.39 11.07 -7.49
N THR A 171 -1.25 10.15 -8.45
CA THR A 171 -2.09 10.11 -9.67
C THR A 171 -3.56 9.85 -9.39
N VAL A 172 -3.89 9.06 -8.35
CA VAL A 172 -5.28 8.80 -7.95
C VAL A 172 -6.04 10.07 -7.59
N GLY A 173 -5.36 11.09 -7.05
CA GLY A 173 -5.99 12.38 -6.73
C GLY A 173 -6.46 13.11 -7.99
N LEU A 174 -5.61 13.15 -9.03
CA LEU A 174 -5.98 13.67 -10.34
C LEU A 174 -7.12 12.86 -10.96
N ALA A 175 -7.09 11.54 -10.80
CA ALA A 175 -8.18 10.68 -11.26
C ALA A 175 -9.50 10.98 -10.54
N CYS A 176 -9.47 11.28 -9.23
CA CYS A 176 -10.64 11.73 -8.50
C CYS A 176 -11.15 13.08 -9.03
N GLN A 177 -10.27 14.05 -9.30
CA GLN A 177 -10.71 15.34 -9.88
C GLN A 177 -11.39 15.18 -11.25
N GLN A 178 -10.99 14.18 -12.03
CA GLN A 178 -11.55 13.89 -13.35
C GLN A 178 -12.59 12.74 -13.35
N TYR A 179 -12.96 12.22 -12.18
CA TYR A 179 -13.64 10.92 -12.07
C TYR A 179 -14.97 10.87 -12.81
N SER A 180 -15.77 11.93 -12.69
CA SER A 180 -17.04 12.08 -13.42
C SER A 180 -16.87 12.03 -14.95
N LEU A 181 -15.78 12.60 -15.48
CA LEU A 181 -15.51 12.62 -16.92
C LEU A 181 -15.08 11.23 -17.44
N VAL A 182 -14.24 10.52 -16.69
CA VAL A 182 -13.66 9.24 -17.12
C VAL A 182 -14.40 8.01 -16.60
N PHE A 183 -15.55 8.20 -15.94
CA PHE A 183 -16.36 7.12 -15.40
C PHE A 183 -16.72 6.11 -16.51
N ARG A 184 -16.36 4.85 -16.29
CA ARG A 184 -16.58 3.74 -17.23
C ARG A 184 -17.23 2.56 -16.54
N LYS A 185 -16.44 1.64 -16.01
CA LYS A 185 -16.93 0.49 -15.24
C LYS A 185 -16.98 0.90 -13.76
N PRO A 186 -18.15 0.84 -13.11
CA PRO A 186 -18.23 1.14 -11.69
C PRO A 186 -17.44 0.12 -10.89
N ARG A 187 -16.74 0.60 -9.86
CA ARG A 187 -16.01 -0.23 -8.89
C ARG A 187 -16.29 0.30 -7.50
N GLY A 188 -16.65 -0.60 -6.59
CA GLY A 188 -17.09 -0.26 -5.25
C GLY A 188 -18.59 0.00 -5.15
N LEU A 189 -19.03 0.37 -3.96
CA LEU A 189 -20.42 0.56 -3.60
C LEU A 189 -20.70 2.02 -3.25
N PHE A 190 -21.79 2.55 -3.79
CA PHE A 190 -22.22 3.93 -3.60
C PHE A 190 -23.43 3.91 -2.69
N ILE A 191 -23.33 4.51 -1.51
CA ILE A 191 -24.41 4.56 -0.53
C ILE A 191 -24.68 6.03 -0.24
N SER A 192 -25.88 6.48 -0.55
CA SER A 192 -26.25 7.88 -0.41
C SER A 192 -27.01 8.15 0.88
N ILE A 193 -27.06 9.41 1.31
CA ILE A 193 -27.89 9.80 2.47
C ILE A 193 -29.38 9.47 2.28
N HIS A 194 -29.84 9.38 1.02
CA HIS A 194 -31.22 9.03 0.67
C HIS A 194 -31.52 7.53 0.80
N ASP A 195 -30.48 6.71 1.01
CA ASP A 195 -30.59 5.27 1.26
C ASP A 195 -30.74 4.91 2.74
N ARG A 196 -30.85 5.91 3.61
CA ARG A 196 -31.09 5.71 5.04
C ARG A 196 -32.33 4.84 5.27
N GLY A 197 -32.18 3.81 6.10
CA GLY A 197 -33.15 2.74 6.36
C GLY A 197 -33.01 1.53 5.42
N HIS A 198 -32.11 1.59 4.43
CA HIS A 198 -32.00 0.61 3.36
C HIS A 198 -30.56 0.14 3.08
N ILE A 199 -29.56 0.54 3.88
CA ILE A 199 -28.15 0.20 3.62
C ILE A 199 -27.95 -1.33 3.51
N ALA A 200 -28.60 -2.10 4.38
CA ALA A 200 -28.51 -3.57 4.36
C ALA A 200 -28.95 -4.17 3.01
N SER A 201 -29.92 -3.57 2.33
CA SER A 201 -30.37 -4.02 1.00
C SER A 201 -29.35 -3.71 -0.09
N ILE A 202 -28.66 -2.57 0.00
CA ILE A 202 -27.63 -2.14 -0.95
C ILE A 202 -26.40 -3.04 -0.85
N LEU A 203 -26.01 -3.44 0.36
CA LEU A 203 -24.91 -4.38 0.56
C LEU A 203 -25.17 -5.73 -0.13
N ASN A 204 -26.44 -6.14 -0.33
CA ASN A 204 -26.78 -7.37 -1.05
C ASN A 204 -26.58 -7.27 -2.58
N ALA A 205 -26.36 -6.06 -3.12
CA ALA A 205 -26.01 -5.89 -4.53
C ALA A 205 -24.52 -6.20 -4.82
N TRP A 206 -23.68 -6.27 -3.77
CA TRP A 206 -22.28 -6.66 -3.93
C TRP A 206 -22.16 -8.17 -4.20
N PRO A 207 -21.38 -8.60 -5.22
CA PRO A 207 -21.35 -10.00 -5.64
C PRO A 207 -20.60 -10.94 -4.70
N GLU A 208 -19.78 -10.41 -3.78
CA GLU A 208 -19.01 -11.21 -2.83
C GLU A 208 -19.68 -11.19 -1.44
N ASP A 209 -20.04 -12.37 -0.94
CA ASP A 209 -20.70 -12.50 0.37
C ASP A 209 -19.72 -12.38 1.56
N VAL A 210 -18.44 -12.67 1.31
CA VAL A 210 -17.39 -12.69 2.35
C VAL A 210 -16.49 -11.50 2.18
N ILE A 211 -16.80 -10.43 2.93
CA ILE A 211 -15.97 -9.23 3.02
C ILE A 211 -15.27 -9.22 4.38
N LYS A 212 -13.97 -8.93 4.38
CA LYS A 212 -13.16 -8.81 5.60
C LYS A 212 -12.51 -7.45 5.76
N ALA A 213 -12.40 -6.65 4.70
CA ALA A 213 -11.85 -5.31 4.75
C ALA A 213 -12.66 -4.33 3.88
N ILE A 214 -13.06 -3.23 4.50
CA ILE A 214 -13.72 -2.10 3.85
C ILE A 214 -12.84 -0.88 4.01
N VAL A 215 -12.69 -0.11 2.94
CA VAL A 215 -12.21 1.27 3.00
C VAL A 215 -13.38 2.15 2.60
N VAL A 216 -13.73 3.10 3.47
CA VAL A 216 -14.86 3.99 3.28
C VAL A 216 -14.40 5.44 3.36
N THR A 217 -14.98 6.29 2.51
CA THR A 217 -14.81 7.75 2.53
C THR A 217 -16.15 8.44 2.29
N ASP A 218 -16.29 9.69 2.74
CA ASP A 218 -17.37 10.59 2.29
C ASP A 218 -16.88 11.65 1.28
N GLY A 219 -15.59 11.57 0.90
CA GLY A 219 -14.97 12.42 -0.12
C GLY A 219 -14.82 13.89 0.28
N GLU A 220 -15.00 14.25 1.55
CA GLU A 220 -14.99 15.65 2.00
C GLU A 220 -13.58 16.24 2.06
N ARG A 221 -12.56 15.41 2.32
CA ARG A 221 -11.18 15.87 2.50
C ARG A 221 -10.21 14.96 1.75
N ILE A 222 -10.40 14.81 0.44
CA ILE A 222 -9.41 14.10 -0.38
C ILE A 222 -8.06 14.80 -0.25
N LEU A 223 -7.02 14.05 0.14
CA LEU A 223 -5.74 14.59 0.59
C LEU A 223 -5.15 15.66 -0.35
N GLY A 224 -5.07 16.90 0.15
CA GLY A 224 -4.51 18.05 -0.59
C GLY A 224 -5.42 18.64 -1.68
N LEU A 225 -6.60 18.05 -1.92
CA LEU A 225 -7.55 18.41 -2.97
C LEU A 225 -8.91 18.89 -2.42
N GLY A 226 -9.25 18.56 -1.18
CA GLY A 226 -10.46 19.01 -0.50
C GLY A 226 -11.69 18.18 -0.86
N ASP A 227 -12.86 18.83 -0.91
CA ASP A 227 -14.13 18.16 -1.14
C ASP A 227 -14.30 17.79 -2.63
N LEU A 228 -14.25 16.50 -2.93
CA LEU A 228 -14.55 15.94 -4.25
C LEU A 228 -15.87 15.15 -4.29
N GLY A 229 -16.61 15.11 -3.18
CA GLY A 229 -17.86 14.36 -3.04
C GLY A 229 -17.76 12.93 -3.55
N CYS A 230 -18.75 12.48 -4.34
CA CYS A 230 -18.78 11.15 -4.94
C CYS A 230 -17.55 10.78 -5.80
N ASN A 231 -16.87 11.78 -6.38
CA ASN A 231 -15.66 11.53 -7.17
C ASN A 231 -14.48 11.00 -6.33
N GLY A 232 -14.58 11.08 -4.99
CA GLY A 232 -13.62 10.51 -4.06
C GLY A 232 -13.52 8.98 -4.07
N MET A 233 -14.43 8.26 -4.75
CA MET A 233 -14.43 6.78 -4.84
C MET A 233 -13.08 6.20 -5.33
N GLY A 234 -12.32 6.95 -6.12
CA GLY A 234 -10.97 6.53 -6.54
C GLY A 234 -10.03 6.22 -5.37
N ILE A 235 -10.20 6.87 -4.22
CA ILE A 235 -9.34 6.69 -3.05
C ILE A 235 -9.54 5.30 -2.39
N PRO A 236 -10.76 4.89 -1.97
CA PRO A 236 -10.99 3.52 -1.50
C PRO A 236 -10.50 2.44 -2.46
N VAL A 237 -10.71 2.64 -3.77
CA VAL A 237 -10.24 1.71 -4.80
C VAL A 237 -8.72 1.59 -4.80
N GLY A 238 -8.00 2.72 -4.81
CA GLY A 238 -6.54 2.74 -4.79
C GLY A 238 -5.96 2.17 -3.50
N LYS A 239 -6.55 2.51 -2.34
CA LYS A 239 -6.18 1.93 -1.03
C LYS A 239 -6.28 0.42 -1.04
N LEU A 240 -7.41 -0.14 -1.46
CA LEU A 240 -7.62 -1.59 -1.49
C LEU A 240 -6.75 -2.30 -2.55
N ALA A 241 -6.35 -1.61 -3.62
CA ALA A 241 -5.31 -2.11 -4.51
C ALA A 241 -3.97 -2.30 -3.75
N LEU A 242 -3.59 -1.37 -2.88
CA LEU A 242 -2.38 -1.47 -2.05
C LEU A 242 -2.52 -2.46 -0.88
N TYR A 243 -3.71 -2.65 -0.32
CA TYR A 243 -3.99 -3.75 0.63
C TYR A 243 -3.57 -5.10 0.04
N THR A 244 -3.85 -5.31 -1.24
CA THR A 244 -3.52 -6.56 -1.95
C THR A 244 -2.06 -6.58 -2.42
N ALA A 245 -1.61 -5.52 -3.12
CA ALA A 245 -0.27 -5.47 -3.70
C ALA A 245 0.84 -5.43 -2.64
N CYS A 246 0.65 -4.64 -1.57
CA CYS A 246 1.61 -4.48 -0.48
C CYS A 246 1.33 -5.43 0.69
N GLY A 247 0.07 -5.64 1.05
CA GLY A 247 -0.30 -6.44 2.23
C GLY A 247 -0.63 -7.90 1.92
N GLY A 248 -0.92 -8.25 0.68
CA GLY A 248 -1.39 -9.59 0.35
C GLY A 248 -2.80 -9.89 0.86
N MET A 249 -3.64 -8.89 1.10
CA MET A 249 -5.07 -9.12 1.32
C MET A 249 -5.72 -9.75 0.07
N ASN A 250 -6.73 -10.60 0.24
CA ASN A 250 -7.47 -11.14 -0.89
C ASN A 250 -8.39 -10.04 -1.48
N PRO A 251 -8.26 -9.66 -2.77
CA PRO A 251 -9.03 -8.56 -3.35
C PRO A 251 -10.55 -8.81 -3.40
N GLN A 252 -11.01 -10.06 -3.39
CA GLN A 252 -12.44 -10.38 -3.30
C GLN A 252 -13.03 -10.20 -1.90
N GLU A 253 -12.17 -10.18 -0.87
CA GLU A 253 -12.57 -9.91 0.51
C GLU A 253 -12.52 -8.40 0.85
N CYS A 254 -12.27 -7.57 -0.16
CA CYS A 254 -12.10 -6.13 -0.07
C CYS A 254 -13.29 -5.41 -0.72
N LEU A 255 -13.85 -4.40 -0.04
CA LEU A 255 -15.00 -3.63 -0.53
C LEU A 255 -14.75 -2.11 -0.41
N PRO A 256 -14.54 -1.39 -1.54
CA PRO A 256 -14.47 0.07 -1.54
C PRO A 256 -15.86 0.69 -1.45
N ILE A 257 -16.04 1.68 -0.57
CA ILE A 257 -17.33 2.35 -0.35
C ILE A 257 -17.17 3.88 -0.38
N ILE A 258 -18.11 4.57 -1.02
CA ILE A 258 -18.32 6.02 -0.92
C ILE A 258 -19.67 6.29 -0.25
N LEU A 259 -19.66 7.18 0.74
CA LEU A 259 -20.85 7.69 1.41
C LEU A 259 -21.20 9.07 0.84
N ASP A 260 -22.13 9.11 -0.11
CA ASP A 260 -22.53 10.36 -0.75
C ASP A 260 -23.63 11.07 0.03
N VAL A 261 -23.24 12.08 0.79
CA VAL A 261 -24.15 12.93 1.56
C VAL A 261 -24.35 14.31 0.92
N GLY A 262 -23.88 14.50 -0.33
CA GLY A 262 -23.73 15.78 -1.00
C GLY A 262 -22.28 16.27 -1.04
N THR A 263 -22.06 17.48 -1.56
CA THR A 263 -20.76 18.13 -1.64
C THR A 263 -20.89 19.65 -1.44
N GLU A 264 -19.88 20.27 -0.80
CA GLU A 264 -19.75 21.72 -0.69
C GLU A 264 -18.98 22.34 -1.88
N ASN A 265 -18.51 21.51 -2.80
CA ASN A 265 -17.76 21.96 -3.96
C ASN A 265 -18.69 22.57 -5.03
N GLU A 266 -18.66 23.91 -5.14
CA GLU A 266 -19.45 24.67 -6.12
C GLU A 266 -19.23 24.26 -7.57
N GLU A 267 -17.99 23.86 -7.91
CA GLU A 267 -17.64 23.47 -9.27
C GLU A 267 -18.34 22.16 -9.64
N LEU A 268 -18.32 21.18 -8.72
CA LEU A 268 -19.01 19.90 -8.91
C LEU A 268 -20.54 20.06 -8.93
N LEU A 269 -21.10 20.91 -8.07
CA LEU A 269 -22.54 21.19 -8.08
C LEU A 269 -23.01 21.76 -9.43
N LYS A 270 -22.17 22.55 -10.10
CA LYS A 270 -22.45 23.19 -11.40
C LYS A 270 -22.06 22.32 -12.60
N ASP A 271 -21.13 21.40 -12.44
CA ASP A 271 -20.62 20.55 -13.54
C ASP A 271 -21.71 19.57 -14.00
N PRO A 272 -22.24 19.66 -15.24
CA PRO A 272 -23.29 18.77 -15.73
C PRO A 272 -22.87 17.29 -15.82
N LEU A 273 -21.57 16.97 -15.75
CA LEU A 273 -21.08 15.61 -15.74
C LEU A 273 -20.98 15.01 -14.34
N TYR A 274 -21.08 15.83 -13.28
CA TYR A 274 -20.97 15.34 -11.91
C TYR A 274 -21.95 14.20 -11.63
N ILE A 275 -21.40 13.07 -11.16
CA ILE A 275 -22.13 11.81 -10.94
C ILE A 275 -22.71 11.66 -9.52
N GLY A 276 -22.31 12.53 -8.58
CA GLY A 276 -22.80 12.50 -7.20
C GLY A 276 -24.09 13.29 -6.98
N LEU A 277 -24.53 13.33 -5.73
CA LEU A 277 -25.70 14.11 -5.32
C LEU A 277 -25.43 15.62 -5.51
N ARG A 278 -26.27 16.27 -6.33
CA ARG A 278 -26.23 17.72 -6.60
C ARG A 278 -26.90 18.53 -5.49
N GLN A 279 -26.42 18.34 -4.26
CA GLN A 279 -26.88 19.04 -3.06
C GLN A 279 -25.70 19.30 -2.12
N ARG A 280 -25.91 20.21 -1.17
CA ARG A 280 -24.99 20.44 -0.06
C ARG A 280 -24.91 19.25 0.87
N ARG A 281 -23.80 19.14 1.60
CA ARG A 281 -23.58 18.05 2.54
C ARG A 281 -24.61 18.07 3.66
N VAL A 282 -25.29 16.95 3.87
CA VAL A 282 -26.11 16.74 5.06
C VAL A 282 -25.19 16.62 6.29
N ARG A 283 -25.57 17.29 7.39
CA ARG A 283 -24.79 17.38 8.64
C ARG A 283 -25.66 17.10 9.87
N GLY A 284 -25.03 17.03 11.03
CA GLY A 284 -25.72 16.86 12.32
C GLY A 284 -26.28 15.46 12.51
N ALA A 285 -27.39 15.34 13.25
CA ALA A 285 -27.96 14.07 13.66
C ALA A 285 -28.37 13.16 12.49
N GLU A 286 -28.71 13.75 11.34
CA GLU A 286 -29.06 12.99 10.14
C GLU A 286 -27.84 12.26 9.56
N TYR A 287 -26.71 12.96 9.43
CA TYR A 287 -25.43 12.35 9.04
C TYR A 287 -25.00 11.30 10.06
N ASP A 288 -25.10 11.61 11.36
CA ASP A 288 -24.65 10.71 12.41
C ASP A 288 -25.44 9.41 12.47
N GLY A 289 -26.77 9.49 12.35
CA GLY A 289 -27.61 8.30 12.31
C GLY A 289 -27.45 7.48 11.02
N PHE A 290 -27.06 8.11 9.91
CA PHE A 290 -26.72 7.40 8.68
C PHE A 290 -25.39 6.63 8.81
N LEU A 291 -24.38 7.23 9.43
CA LEU A 291 -23.12 6.53 9.75
C LEU A 291 -23.33 5.41 10.76
N ASP A 292 -24.21 5.58 11.75
CA ASP A 292 -24.58 4.50 12.68
C ASP A 292 -25.19 3.30 11.94
N GLU A 293 -26.19 3.55 11.09
CA GLU A 293 -26.80 2.51 10.26
C GLU A 293 -25.77 1.82 9.36
N PHE A 294 -24.82 2.56 8.79
CA PHE A 294 -23.75 1.98 7.98
C PHE A 294 -22.91 0.98 8.79
N MET A 295 -22.43 1.38 9.97
CA MET A 295 -21.61 0.52 10.82
C MET A 295 -22.38 -0.74 11.26
N GLU A 296 -23.66 -0.58 11.63
CA GLU A 296 -24.55 -1.68 12.00
C GLU A 296 -24.81 -2.63 10.81
N ALA A 297 -25.15 -2.11 9.64
CA ALA A 297 -25.47 -2.92 8.46
C ALA A 297 -24.25 -3.73 7.98
N VAL A 298 -23.07 -3.09 7.92
CA VAL A 298 -21.82 -3.75 7.52
C VAL A 298 -21.45 -4.87 8.49
N SER A 299 -21.41 -4.58 9.78
CA SER A 299 -21.05 -5.56 10.80
C SER A 299 -22.09 -6.68 10.95
N SER A 300 -23.38 -6.39 10.71
CA SER A 300 -24.43 -7.40 10.70
C SER A 300 -24.31 -8.33 9.49
N LYS A 301 -23.94 -7.83 8.31
CA LYS A 301 -23.84 -8.66 7.09
C LYS A 301 -22.53 -9.45 7.05
N TYR A 302 -21.41 -8.80 7.34
CA TYR A 302 -20.07 -9.37 7.15
C TYR A 302 -19.40 -9.81 8.46
N GLY A 303 -20.04 -9.57 9.60
CA GLY A 303 -19.56 -9.94 10.93
C GLY A 303 -18.74 -8.84 11.61
N MET A 304 -18.68 -8.92 12.95
CA MET A 304 -17.96 -7.93 13.79
C MET A 304 -16.44 -7.88 13.57
N ASN A 305 -15.87 -8.92 12.94
CA ASN A 305 -14.45 -8.98 12.59
C ASN A 305 -14.15 -8.32 11.23
N CYS A 306 -15.16 -7.85 10.50
CA CYS A 306 -14.94 -7.09 9.28
C CYS A 306 -14.23 -5.78 9.63
N LEU A 307 -13.03 -5.60 9.09
CA LEU A 307 -12.27 -4.37 9.21
C LEU A 307 -12.96 -3.24 8.44
N ILE A 308 -13.13 -2.09 9.09
CA ILE A 308 -13.65 -0.87 8.48
C ILE A 308 -12.62 0.25 8.66
N GLN A 309 -11.92 0.63 7.59
CA GLN A 309 -10.99 1.76 7.59
C GLN A 309 -11.72 3.02 7.10
N PHE A 310 -11.67 4.08 7.90
CA PHE A 310 -12.07 5.44 7.48
C PHE A 310 -10.91 6.14 6.77
N GLU A 311 -11.23 6.85 5.68
CA GLU A 311 -10.27 7.56 4.83
C GLU A 311 -10.83 8.90 4.35
N ASP A 312 -10.01 9.96 4.35
CA ASP A 312 -10.29 11.26 3.72
C ASP A 312 -11.60 11.93 4.18
N PHE A 313 -11.99 11.71 5.43
CA PHE A 313 -13.07 12.47 6.10
C PHE A 313 -12.53 13.83 6.56
N ALA A 314 -13.40 14.84 6.70
CA ALA A 314 -12.97 16.11 7.30
C ALA A 314 -12.58 15.96 8.78
N ASN A 315 -11.57 16.73 9.22
CA ASN A 315 -10.97 16.67 10.57
C ASN A 315 -11.99 16.50 11.72
N ILE A 316 -13.09 17.26 11.71
CA ILE A 316 -14.10 17.22 12.78
C ILE A 316 -14.81 15.86 12.81
N ASN A 317 -15.14 15.29 11.65
CA ASN A 317 -15.78 13.99 11.55
C ASN A 317 -14.79 12.85 11.77
N ALA A 318 -13.57 12.94 11.22
CA ALA A 318 -12.56 11.89 11.34
C ALA A 318 -12.30 11.50 12.80
N PHE A 319 -11.94 12.47 13.67
CA PHE A 319 -11.71 12.20 15.09
C PHE A 319 -12.98 11.74 15.82
N ARG A 320 -14.11 12.39 15.55
CA ARG A 320 -15.38 12.09 16.22
C ARG A 320 -15.86 10.67 15.92
N LEU A 321 -15.81 10.25 14.66
CA LEU A 321 -16.22 8.91 14.21
C LEU A 321 -15.24 7.85 14.73
N LEU A 322 -13.92 8.12 14.66
CA LEU A 322 -12.92 7.23 15.25
C LEU A 322 -13.19 7.02 16.73
N ASN A 323 -13.34 8.10 17.50
CA ASN A 323 -13.61 8.04 18.93
C ASN A 323 -14.91 7.30 19.27
N LYS A 324 -15.94 7.47 18.45
CA LYS A 324 -17.23 6.81 18.62
C LYS A 324 -17.13 5.29 18.38
N TYR A 325 -16.44 4.86 17.33
CA TYR A 325 -16.53 3.49 16.84
C TYR A 325 -15.35 2.57 17.20
N GLN A 326 -14.16 3.09 17.52
CA GLN A 326 -12.94 2.30 17.73
C GLN A 326 -13.05 1.18 18.79
N ASN A 327 -13.90 1.38 19.80
CA ASN A 327 -14.13 0.42 20.89
C ASN A 327 -15.37 -0.46 20.69
N GLN A 328 -16.08 -0.30 19.57
CA GLN A 328 -17.32 -1.02 19.25
C GLN A 328 -17.16 -1.93 18.04
N TYR A 329 -16.39 -1.47 17.04
CA TYR A 329 -16.13 -2.17 15.79
C TYR A 329 -14.64 -2.41 15.59
N CYS A 330 -14.31 -3.29 14.65
CA CYS A 330 -12.95 -3.45 14.15
C CYS A 330 -12.65 -2.32 13.15
N THR A 331 -12.28 -1.15 13.67
CA THR A 331 -12.11 0.06 12.85
C THR A 331 -10.90 0.89 13.25
N PHE A 332 -10.37 1.63 12.28
CA PHE A 332 -9.34 2.65 12.47
C PHE A 332 -9.47 3.73 11.38
N ASN A 333 -8.76 4.84 11.54
CA ASN A 333 -8.63 5.88 10.52
C ASN A 333 -7.16 6.01 10.11
N ASP A 334 -6.85 5.89 8.81
CA ASP A 334 -5.47 5.88 8.35
C ASP A 334 -4.81 7.27 8.34
N ASP A 335 -5.59 8.33 8.09
CA ASP A 335 -5.11 9.72 8.12
C ASP A 335 -4.68 10.18 9.52
N ILE A 336 -5.27 9.58 10.55
CA ILE A 336 -4.93 9.83 11.96
C ILE A 336 -3.88 8.80 12.42
N GLN A 337 -4.24 7.52 12.45
CA GLN A 337 -3.46 6.47 13.14
C GLN A 337 -2.38 5.86 12.23
N GLY A 338 -2.67 5.72 10.93
CA GLY A 338 -1.71 5.25 9.95
C GLY A 338 -0.55 6.23 9.77
N THR A 339 -0.89 7.51 9.58
CA THR A 339 0.10 8.61 9.50
C THR A 339 0.89 8.76 10.80
N ALA A 340 0.26 8.59 11.97
CA ALA A 340 0.96 8.53 13.25
C ALA A 340 2.02 7.43 13.28
N SER A 341 1.64 6.21 12.91
CA SER A 341 2.51 5.04 12.93
C SER A 341 3.73 5.21 12.02
N VAL A 342 3.53 5.64 10.77
CA VAL A 342 4.66 5.81 9.84
C VAL A 342 5.58 6.95 10.28
N ALA A 343 5.05 8.08 10.75
CA ALA A 343 5.89 9.18 11.22
C ALA A 343 6.72 8.77 12.44
N VAL A 344 6.12 8.07 13.41
CA VAL A 344 6.85 7.54 14.56
C VAL A 344 7.90 6.53 14.12
N ALA A 345 7.63 5.67 13.13
CA ALA A 345 8.62 4.74 12.59
C ALA A 345 9.86 5.48 12.05
N GLY A 346 9.63 6.56 11.29
CA GLY A 346 10.72 7.39 10.78
C GLY A 346 11.52 8.07 11.89
N ILE A 347 10.85 8.54 12.94
CA ILE A 347 11.52 9.14 14.12
C ILE A 347 12.35 8.08 14.83
N LEU A 348 11.81 6.88 15.10
CA LEU A 348 12.54 5.79 15.74
C LEU A 348 13.78 5.38 14.93
N ALA A 349 13.68 5.37 13.59
CA ALA A 349 14.84 5.16 12.73
C ALA A 349 15.84 6.32 12.82
N ALA A 350 15.37 7.57 12.86
CA ALA A 350 16.21 8.76 13.00
C ALA A 350 16.99 8.79 14.33
N LEU A 351 16.40 8.28 15.42
CA LEU A 351 17.06 8.18 16.74
C LEU A 351 18.32 7.33 16.71
N ARG A 352 18.41 6.34 15.81
CA ARG A 352 19.63 5.54 15.60
C ARG A 352 20.76 6.35 14.94
N ILE A 353 20.43 7.42 14.22
CA ILE A 353 21.39 8.35 13.63
C ILE A 353 21.83 9.39 14.66
N THR A 354 20.89 9.99 15.38
CA THR A 354 21.16 11.03 16.39
C THR A 354 21.77 10.46 17.68
N LYS A 355 21.62 9.15 17.91
CA LYS A 355 22.15 8.41 19.08
C LYS A 355 21.66 8.95 20.43
N ASN A 356 20.45 9.52 20.43
CA ASN A 356 19.73 9.97 21.62
C ASN A 356 18.35 9.29 21.68
N THR A 357 17.59 9.56 22.73
CA THR A 357 16.27 8.93 22.96
C THR A 357 15.13 9.79 22.43
N LEU A 358 13.92 9.23 22.33
CA LEU A 358 12.76 10.03 21.96
C LEU A 358 12.48 11.08 23.03
N SER A 359 12.67 10.71 24.29
CA SER A 359 12.56 11.59 25.46
C SER A 359 13.56 12.76 25.45
N ASP A 360 14.61 12.76 24.64
CA ASP A 360 15.53 13.90 24.48
C ASP A 360 15.02 14.95 23.48
N GLN A 361 14.01 14.60 22.66
CA GLN A 361 13.54 15.45 21.58
C GLN A 361 12.63 16.59 22.06
N THR A 362 12.58 17.65 21.24
CA THR A 362 11.53 18.68 21.24
C THR A 362 10.98 18.75 19.83
N ILE A 363 9.68 18.53 19.67
CA ILE A 363 9.04 18.34 18.37
C ILE A 363 8.13 19.53 18.09
N LEU A 364 8.29 20.14 16.93
CA LEU A 364 7.43 21.21 16.43
C LEU A 364 6.69 20.74 15.19
N PHE A 365 5.37 20.89 15.21
CA PHE A 365 4.51 20.61 14.07
C PHE A 365 4.05 21.90 13.39
N GLN A 366 4.18 21.92 12.07
CA GLN A 366 3.49 22.84 11.18
C GLN A 366 2.22 22.15 10.69
N GLY A 367 1.09 22.52 11.28
CA GLY A 367 -0.20 21.84 11.16
C GLY A 367 -0.68 21.30 12.50
N ALA A 368 -2.00 21.30 12.70
CA ALA A 368 -2.67 20.76 13.90
C ALA A 368 -4.02 20.10 13.52
N GLY A 369 -4.04 19.37 12.40
CA GLY A 369 -5.18 18.56 11.94
C GLY A 369 -5.04 17.09 12.32
N GLU A 370 -5.75 16.21 11.62
CA GLU A 370 -5.73 14.74 11.79
C GLU A 370 -4.32 14.16 11.96
N ALA A 371 -3.46 14.35 10.96
CA ALA A 371 -2.10 13.83 10.98
C ALA A 371 -1.28 14.34 12.18
N ALA A 372 -1.24 15.66 12.41
CA ALA A 372 -0.44 16.24 13.49
C ALA A 372 -0.82 15.70 14.88
N LEU A 373 -2.13 15.69 15.17
CA LEU A 373 -2.66 15.25 16.46
C LEU A 373 -2.48 13.73 16.64
N GLY A 374 -2.68 12.94 15.59
CA GLY A 374 -2.40 11.50 15.61
C GLY A 374 -0.92 11.21 15.90
N ILE A 375 -0.01 11.85 15.15
CA ILE A 375 1.45 11.69 15.36
C ILE A 375 1.82 12.13 16.78
N ALA A 376 1.36 13.29 17.23
CA ALA A 376 1.65 13.80 18.57
C ALA A 376 1.20 12.82 19.67
N HIS A 377 -0.01 12.27 19.56
CA HIS A 377 -0.52 11.29 20.51
C HIS A 377 0.35 10.01 20.54
N LEU A 378 0.72 9.48 19.39
CA LEU A 378 1.54 8.27 19.31
C LEU A 378 2.98 8.50 19.79
N ILE A 379 3.53 9.69 19.59
CA ILE A 379 4.82 10.10 20.17
C ILE A 379 4.74 10.14 21.71
N VAL A 380 3.66 10.68 22.28
CA VAL A 380 3.45 10.67 23.74
C VAL A 380 3.46 9.24 24.26
N MET A 381 2.71 8.33 23.61
CA MET A 381 2.70 6.92 23.99
C MET A 381 4.09 6.26 23.86
N ALA A 382 4.85 6.61 22.82
CA ALA A 382 6.21 6.11 22.64
C ALA A 382 7.16 6.61 23.76
N MET A 383 7.05 7.87 24.17
CA MET A 383 7.79 8.41 25.32
C MET A 383 7.35 7.77 26.64
N GLU A 384 6.06 7.49 26.82
CA GLU A 384 5.56 6.74 27.98
C GLU A 384 6.14 5.32 28.04
N LYS A 385 6.29 4.66 26.88
CA LYS A 385 6.95 3.37 26.77
C LYS A 385 8.44 3.42 27.14
N GLU A 386 9.11 4.54 26.91
CA GLU A 386 10.48 4.80 27.42
C GLU A 386 10.52 5.09 28.94
N GLY A 387 9.36 5.27 29.58
CA GLY A 387 9.22 5.56 31.01
C GLY A 387 9.00 7.04 31.36
N LEU A 388 8.84 7.92 30.37
CA LEU A 388 8.55 9.33 30.61
C LEU A 388 7.05 9.54 30.91
N PRO A 389 6.65 10.14 32.04
CA PRO A 389 5.24 10.38 32.33
C PRO A 389 4.55 11.24 31.26
N LYS A 390 3.27 10.94 30.95
CA LYS A 390 2.45 11.64 29.95
C LYS A 390 2.60 13.17 29.97
N GLU A 391 2.48 13.76 31.15
CA GLU A 391 2.54 15.21 31.36
C GLU A 391 3.88 15.83 30.93
N LYS A 392 4.99 15.08 31.07
CA LYS A 392 6.32 15.50 30.62
C LYS A 392 6.52 15.25 29.13
N ALA A 393 5.95 14.18 28.59
CA ALA A 393 5.95 13.89 27.16
C ALA A 393 5.20 14.97 26.36
N ILE A 394 4.00 15.37 26.83
CA ILE A 394 3.20 16.45 26.24
C ILE A 394 4.00 17.75 26.14
N LYS A 395 4.77 18.12 27.19
CA LYS A 395 5.59 19.34 27.22
C LYS A 395 6.71 19.39 26.16
N LYS A 396 7.00 18.27 25.49
CA LYS A 396 8.00 18.20 24.42
C LYS A 396 7.43 18.45 23.03
N ILE A 397 6.11 18.61 22.90
CA ILE A 397 5.42 18.67 21.62
C ILE A 397 4.73 20.02 21.46
N TRP A 398 5.04 20.73 20.38
CA TRP A 398 4.49 22.04 20.04
C TRP A 398 3.75 21.96 18.71
N LEU A 399 2.59 22.58 18.62
CA LEU A 399 1.73 22.55 17.43
C LEU A 399 1.52 23.98 16.91
N VAL A 400 1.43 24.14 15.59
CA VAL A 400 1.09 25.41 14.93
C VAL A 400 -0.07 25.16 13.96
N ASP A 401 -1.08 26.03 13.97
CA ASP A 401 -2.15 26.02 12.97
C ASP A 401 -2.24 27.35 12.22
N SER A 402 -3.28 27.53 11.41
CA SER A 402 -3.48 28.75 10.61
C SER A 402 -3.59 30.04 11.45
N LYS A 403 -3.85 29.92 12.76
CA LYS A 403 -3.92 31.06 13.69
C LYS A 403 -2.58 31.31 14.42
N GLY A 404 -1.63 30.40 14.33
CA GLY A 404 -0.32 30.48 14.97
C GLY A 404 -0.04 29.30 15.90
N LEU A 405 0.91 29.49 16.82
CA LEU A 405 1.30 28.54 17.86
C LEU A 405 0.09 28.20 18.76
N ILE A 406 -0.09 26.93 19.09
CA ILE A 406 -1.08 26.47 20.06
C ILE A 406 -0.55 26.77 21.47
N VAL A 407 -1.19 27.70 22.18
CA VAL A 407 -0.81 28.09 23.55
C VAL A 407 -2.03 28.20 24.45
N LYS A 408 -1.81 28.07 25.76
CA LYS A 408 -2.86 28.08 26.78
C LYS A 408 -3.62 29.40 26.77
N GLY A 409 -4.95 29.32 26.75
CA GLY A 409 -5.83 30.50 26.74
C GLY A 409 -6.04 31.16 25.37
N ARG A 410 -5.37 30.67 24.31
CA ARG A 410 -5.59 31.13 22.94
C ARG A 410 -7.03 30.84 22.50
N ALA A 411 -7.64 31.78 21.77
CA ALA A 411 -8.98 31.58 21.24
C ALA A 411 -9.06 30.43 20.20
N ALA A 412 -10.25 29.82 20.12
CA ALA A 412 -10.61 28.84 19.08
C ALA A 412 -9.70 27.61 19.01
N LEU A 413 -9.44 26.99 20.16
CA LEU A 413 -8.87 25.66 20.29
C LEU A 413 -9.98 24.60 20.30
N THR A 414 -9.68 23.44 19.73
CA THR A 414 -10.49 22.23 19.96
C THR A 414 -9.97 21.51 21.20
N ARG A 415 -10.77 20.63 21.78
CA ARG A 415 -10.37 19.84 22.96
C ARG A 415 -9.05 19.09 22.74
N GLU A 416 -8.85 18.53 21.55
CA GLU A 416 -7.65 17.78 21.17
C GLU A 416 -6.41 18.69 21.07
N LYS A 417 -6.58 19.95 20.67
CA LYS A 417 -5.48 20.94 20.63
C LYS A 417 -5.14 21.46 22.02
N GLU A 418 -6.13 21.59 22.91
CA GLU A 418 -5.93 22.05 24.28
C GLU A 418 -4.98 21.16 25.08
N GLU A 419 -4.92 19.85 24.79
CA GLU A 419 -3.99 18.93 25.44
C GLU A 419 -2.51 19.32 25.24
N PHE A 420 -2.19 19.99 24.14
CA PHE A 420 -0.83 20.45 23.81
C PHE A 420 -0.66 21.98 23.95
N ALA A 421 -1.61 22.66 24.58
CA ALA A 421 -1.57 24.11 24.76
C ALA A 421 -0.73 24.50 25.98
N HIS A 422 0.55 24.78 25.74
CA HIS A 422 1.50 25.20 26.77
C HIS A 422 1.33 26.67 27.15
N GLU A 423 1.75 27.04 28.37
CA GLU A 423 1.88 28.44 28.75
C GLU A 423 3.06 29.07 28.00
N HIS A 424 2.75 29.93 27.04
CA HIS A 424 3.71 30.60 26.17
C HIS A 424 3.01 31.80 25.49
N GLU A 425 3.79 32.79 25.03
CA GLU A 425 3.26 33.91 24.24
C GLU A 425 2.67 33.43 22.90
N GLU A 426 1.60 34.09 22.44
CA GLU A 426 1.02 33.83 21.12
C GLU A 426 2.00 34.28 20.02
N MET A 427 2.36 33.35 19.13
CA MET A 427 3.23 33.62 18.01
C MET A 427 2.57 33.14 16.71
N LYS A 428 2.72 33.88 15.61
CA LYS A 428 2.12 33.52 14.31
C LYS A 428 3.15 33.16 13.24
N ASN A 429 4.31 33.80 13.25
CA ASN A 429 5.35 33.58 12.25
C ASN A 429 6.12 32.29 12.58
N LEU A 430 6.12 31.32 11.66
CA LEU A 430 6.76 30.02 11.86
C LEU A 430 8.27 30.10 12.08
N GLU A 431 8.96 31.01 11.39
CA GLU A 431 10.41 31.21 11.55
C GLU A 431 10.74 31.69 12.97
N ALA A 432 9.99 32.68 13.48
CA ALA A 432 10.13 33.15 14.86
C ALA A 432 9.82 32.03 15.87
N ILE A 433 8.79 31.22 15.62
CA ILE A 433 8.46 30.06 16.47
C ILE A 433 9.62 29.05 16.48
N VAL A 434 10.23 28.74 15.33
CA VAL A 434 11.37 27.83 15.25
C VAL A 434 12.57 28.36 16.05
N GLN A 435 12.84 29.67 15.99
CA GLN A 435 13.92 30.32 16.72
C GLN A 435 13.69 30.35 18.24
N GLU A 436 12.43 30.48 18.67
CA GLU A 436 12.05 30.49 20.08
C GLU A 436 12.06 29.07 20.68
N ILE A 437 11.34 28.14 20.04
CA ILE A 437 11.17 26.76 20.53
C ILE A 437 12.46 25.94 20.37
N LYS A 438 13.27 26.23 19.34
CA LYS A 438 14.50 25.51 18.98
C LYS A 438 14.29 23.99 18.94
N PRO A 439 13.32 23.49 18.15
CA PRO A 439 13.00 22.07 18.13
C PRO A 439 14.13 21.24 17.52
N THR A 440 14.19 19.97 17.92
CA THR A 440 15.09 18.96 17.34
C THR A 440 14.45 18.25 16.16
N VAL A 441 13.11 18.17 16.15
CA VAL A 441 12.29 17.57 15.10
C VAL A 441 11.29 18.61 14.60
N LEU A 442 11.27 18.85 13.28
CA LEU A 442 10.30 19.71 12.61
C LEU A 442 9.45 18.87 11.65
N ILE A 443 8.13 18.86 11.84
CA ILE A 443 7.20 18.02 11.06
C ILE A 443 6.15 18.90 10.39
N GLY A 444 6.04 18.82 9.08
CA GLY A 444 5.07 19.56 8.27
C GLY A 444 3.96 18.66 7.75
N VAL A 445 2.71 19.05 8.03
CA VAL A 445 1.49 18.31 7.64
C VAL A 445 0.32 19.26 7.32
N ALA A 446 0.60 20.52 6.98
CA ALA A 446 -0.45 21.54 6.78
C ALA A 446 -0.78 21.82 5.30
N ALA A 447 -0.17 21.11 4.36
CA ALA A 447 -0.28 21.32 2.91
C ALA A 447 0.09 22.74 2.45
N ILE A 448 1.14 23.31 3.06
CA ILE A 448 1.67 24.64 2.70
C ILE A 448 3.03 24.47 2.04
N GLY A 449 3.03 24.45 0.71
CA GLY A 449 4.25 24.29 -0.08
C GLY A 449 5.29 25.38 0.22
N GLY A 450 6.53 24.98 0.47
CA GLY A 450 7.63 25.91 0.76
C GLY A 450 7.59 26.54 2.17
N ALA A 451 6.77 26.03 3.09
CA ALA A 451 6.70 26.54 4.46
C ALA A 451 8.04 26.45 5.21
N PHE A 452 8.89 25.46 4.92
CA PHE A 452 10.22 25.35 5.49
C PHE A 452 11.20 26.15 4.64
N SER A 453 11.20 27.45 4.89
CA SER A 453 12.02 28.44 4.19
C SER A 453 13.52 28.18 4.37
N GLU A 454 14.34 28.87 3.58
CA GLU A 454 15.79 28.80 3.71
C GLU A 454 16.26 29.12 5.14
N GLN A 455 15.64 30.13 5.75
CA GLN A 455 16.01 30.56 7.09
C GLN A 455 15.65 29.50 8.14
N ILE A 456 14.46 28.91 8.07
CA ILE A 456 14.05 27.82 8.98
C ILE A 456 15.01 26.63 8.88
N LEU A 457 15.38 26.22 7.67
CA LEU A 457 16.29 25.07 7.48
C LEU A 457 17.69 25.36 8.03
N LYS A 458 18.20 26.58 7.84
CA LYS A 458 19.47 27.04 8.42
C LYS A 458 19.41 27.09 9.95
N ASP A 459 18.33 27.60 10.51
CA ASP A 459 18.10 27.69 11.96
C ASP A 459 18.05 26.30 12.60
N MET A 460 17.26 25.38 12.02
CA MET A 460 17.22 23.97 12.44
C MET A 460 18.62 23.34 12.46
N ALA A 461 19.43 23.59 11.43
CA ALA A 461 20.80 23.09 11.34
C ALA A 461 21.78 23.82 12.27
N ALA A 462 21.49 25.05 12.68
CA ALA A 462 22.29 25.78 13.66
C ALA A 462 22.02 25.29 15.09
N PHE A 463 20.77 24.97 15.42
CA PHE A 463 20.38 24.50 16.74
C PHE A 463 20.75 23.03 16.98
N ASN A 464 20.78 22.23 15.92
CA ASN A 464 20.94 20.79 16.00
C ASN A 464 22.11 20.30 15.15
N GLU A 465 22.89 19.34 15.68
CA GLU A 465 23.95 18.69 14.90
C GLU A 465 23.37 17.95 13.67
N ARG A 466 22.28 17.19 13.88
CA ARG A 466 21.55 16.42 12.87
C ARG A 466 20.05 16.72 12.98
N PRO A 467 19.54 17.83 12.40
CA PRO A 467 18.12 18.19 12.53
C PRO A 467 17.22 17.16 11.82
N ILE A 468 16.12 16.76 12.46
CA ILE A 468 15.11 15.88 11.85
C ILE A 468 14.05 16.77 11.20
N ILE A 469 13.84 16.62 9.89
CA ILE A 469 12.98 17.48 9.09
C ILE A 469 12.05 16.61 8.23
N PHE A 470 10.77 16.60 8.57
CA PHE A 470 9.75 15.79 7.89
C PHE A 470 8.79 16.69 7.11
N ALA A 471 8.79 16.59 5.79
CA ALA A 471 7.89 17.34 4.89
C ALA A 471 6.78 16.42 4.36
N LEU A 472 5.78 16.13 5.19
CA LEU A 472 4.84 15.03 4.98
C LEU A 472 3.61 15.42 4.15
N SER A 473 3.45 16.70 3.81
CA SER A 473 2.35 17.14 2.97
C SER A 473 2.40 16.57 1.55
N ASN A 474 1.22 16.22 1.04
CA ASN A 474 1.02 15.66 -0.31
C ASN A 474 0.08 16.56 -1.15
N PRO A 475 0.21 16.55 -2.49
CA PRO A 475 1.29 15.94 -3.29
C PRO A 475 2.61 16.77 -3.19
N THR A 476 3.62 16.45 -4.02
CA THR A 476 4.94 17.13 -4.01
C THR A 476 4.88 18.66 -4.06
N SER A 477 3.89 19.24 -4.76
CA SER A 477 3.69 20.70 -4.83
C SER A 477 3.26 21.34 -3.51
N LYS A 478 2.87 20.53 -2.52
CA LYS A 478 2.48 20.93 -1.17
C LYS A 478 3.53 20.57 -0.11
N ALA A 479 4.63 19.91 -0.49
CA ALA A 479 5.71 19.61 0.44
C ALA A 479 6.32 20.90 1.01
N GLU A 480 6.58 20.91 2.31
CA GLU A 480 7.08 22.07 3.04
C GLU A 480 8.46 22.51 2.57
N CYS A 481 9.29 21.57 2.11
CA CYS A 481 10.50 21.79 1.34
C CYS A 481 10.84 20.55 0.50
N THR A 482 11.76 20.69 -0.45
CA THR A 482 12.29 19.54 -1.20
C THR A 482 13.47 18.90 -0.48
N ALA A 483 13.76 17.63 -0.80
CA ALA A 483 14.96 16.95 -0.31
C ALA A 483 16.24 17.70 -0.67
N GLU A 484 16.34 18.19 -1.92
CA GLU A 484 17.51 18.95 -2.40
C GLU A 484 17.71 20.24 -1.58
N GLN A 485 16.64 21.01 -1.37
CA GLN A 485 16.70 22.25 -0.59
C GLN A 485 17.11 21.96 0.86
N CYS A 486 16.50 20.94 1.48
CA CYS A 486 16.81 20.53 2.85
C CYS A 486 18.27 20.14 3.01
N TYR A 487 18.78 19.20 2.20
CA TYR A 487 20.15 18.74 2.31
C TYR A 487 21.16 19.83 1.97
N LYS A 488 20.90 20.65 0.94
CA LYS A 488 21.80 21.75 0.56
C LYS A 488 21.97 22.76 1.69
N LEU A 489 20.87 23.22 2.27
CA LEU A 489 20.89 24.30 3.26
C LEU A 489 21.34 23.85 4.65
N THR A 490 21.17 22.56 4.95
CA THR A 490 21.69 21.93 6.18
C THR A 490 23.07 21.31 6.01
N GLN A 491 23.70 21.48 4.83
CA GLN A 491 25.04 20.96 4.51
C GLN A 491 25.14 19.43 4.65
N GLY A 492 24.09 18.72 4.25
CA GLY A 492 23.99 17.26 4.30
C GLY A 492 23.72 16.68 5.70
N ARG A 493 23.57 17.52 6.73
CA ARG A 493 23.37 17.06 8.11
C ARG A 493 21.92 16.70 8.44
N ALA A 494 20.95 17.24 7.70
CA ALA A 494 19.54 16.94 7.95
C ALA A 494 19.23 15.45 7.80
N ILE A 495 18.37 14.97 8.69
CA ILE A 495 17.70 13.69 8.59
C ILE A 495 16.32 13.97 8.00
N PHE A 496 16.12 13.63 6.73
CA PHE A 496 14.96 14.07 5.96
C PHE A 496 14.05 12.91 5.56
N ALA A 497 12.74 13.14 5.63
CA ALA A 497 11.71 12.31 5.03
C ALA A 497 10.57 13.17 4.50
N SER A 498 9.83 12.65 3.53
CA SER A 498 8.70 13.35 2.92
C SER A 498 7.50 12.44 2.70
N GLY A 499 6.31 13.02 2.51
CA GLY A 499 5.10 12.28 2.18
C GLY A 499 5.07 11.84 0.71
N SER A 500 5.51 12.73 -0.18
CA SER A 500 5.65 12.48 -1.62
C SER A 500 7.09 12.07 -1.97
N PRO A 501 7.32 11.32 -3.05
CA PRO A 501 8.66 10.88 -3.43
C PRO A 501 9.51 12.05 -3.96
N PHE A 502 10.82 12.00 -3.68
CA PHE A 502 11.86 12.85 -4.26
C PHE A 502 13.00 11.99 -4.77
N ASP A 503 13.68 12.47 -5.82
CA ASP A 503 14.86 11.80 -6.37
C ASP A 503 16.04 11.81 -5.37
N PRO A 504 17.00 10.89 -5.52
CA PRO A 504 18.24 10.89 -4.75
C PRO A 504 19.04 12.20 -4.94
N VAL A 505 19.71 12.66 -3.89
CA VAL A 505 20.48 13.91 -3.89
C VAL A 505 21.95 13.60 -3.65
N THR A 506 22.82 13.97 -4.61
CA THR A 506 24.27 13.85 -4.46
C THR A 506 24.86 15.15 -3.92
N LEU A 507 25.47 15.06 -2.75
CA LEU A 507 26.11 16.19 -2.07
C LEU A 507 27.45 16.57 -2.71
N PRO A 508 27.97 17.79 -2.47
CA PRO A 508 29.32 18.18 -2.93
C PRO A 508 30.45 17.27 -2.44
N SER A 509 30.24 16.54 -1.34
CA SER A 509 31.19 15.54 -0.82
C SER A 509 31.28 14.27 -1.67
N GLY A 510 30.36 14.09 -2.64
CA GLY A 510 30.21 12.87 -3.43
C GLY A 510 29.29 11.82 -2.79
N GLN A 511 28.81 12.03 -1.55
CA GLN A 511 27.82 11.15 -0.93
C GLN A 511 26.44 11.36 -1.56
N THR A 512 25.77 10.27 -1.94
CA THR A 512 24.38 10.29 -2.41
C THR A 512 23.44 9.88 -1.28
N LEU A 513 22.47 10.74 -0.99
CA LEU A 513 21.39 10.49 -0.04
C LEU A 513 20.11 10.12 -0.77
N TYR A 514 19.38 9.18 -0.20
CA TYR A 514 18.12 8.66 -0.74
C TYR A 514 16.99 9.00 0.24
N PRO A 515 16.32 10.14 0.07
CA PRO A 515 15.29 10.59 1.01
C PRO A 515 14.16 9.56 1.09
N GLY A 516 13.85 9.12 2.32
CA GLY A 516 12.78 8.14 2.55
C GLY A 516 11.39 8.75 2.43
N GLN A 517 10.42 7.94 2.00
CA GLN A 517 9.01 8.35 1.94
C GLN A 517 8.26 7.85 3.16
N GLY A 518 7.76 8.76 4.00
CA GLY A 518 6.86 8.45 5.13
C GLY A 518 5.44 8.18 4.65
N ASN A 519 5.26 7.14 3.83
CA ASN A 519 3.97 6.78 3.24
C ASN A 519 3.19 5.82 4.14
N ASN A 520 1.90 6.08 4.34
CA ASN A 520 1.02 5.19 5.09
C ASN A 520 0.97 3.75 4.50
N SER A 521 1.39 3.55 3.24
CA SER A 521 1.54 2.23 2.61
C SER A 521 2.51 1.28 3.34
N TYR A 522 3.35 1.76 4.25
CA TYR A 522 4.12 0.90 5.17
C TYR A 522 3.29 0.32 6.31
N VAL A 523 2.13 0.90 6.62
CA VAL A 523 1.35 0.63 7.83
C VAL A 523 0.09 -0.16 7.50
N PHE A 524 -0.88 0.47 6.82
CA PHE A 524 -2.21 -0.11 6.65
C PHE A 524 -2.23 -1.51 6.01
N PRO A 525 -1.34 -1.88 5.05
CA PRO A 525 -1.43 -3.22 4.47
C PRO A 525 -1.04 -4.31 5.47
N GLY A 526 0.00 -4.09 6.27
CA GLY A 526 0.44 -5.03 7.30
C GLY A 526 -0.51 -5.08 8.49
N VAL A 527 -1.04 -3.93 8.92
CA VAL A 527 -2.05 -3.84 9.98
C VAL A 527 -3.31 -4.59 9.58
N ALA A 528 -3.85 -4.30 8.39
CA ALA A 528 -5.04 -4.98 7.90
C ALA A 528 -4.84 -6.49 7.79
N LEU A 529 -3.71 -6.94 7.23
CA LEU A 529 -3.38 -8.36 7.14
C LEU A 529 -3.36 -9.02 8.52
N GLY A 530 -2.69 -8.41 9.50
CA GLY A 530 -2.60 -8.95 10.86
C GLY A 530 -3.95 -9.02 11.57
N VAL A 531 -4.72 -7.93 11.51
CA VAL A 531 -6.06 -7.80 12.10
C VAL A 531 -7.00 -8.86 11.53
N VAL A 532 -7.08 -8.97 10.20
CA VAL A 532 -7.95 -9.94 9.53
C VAL A 532 -7.49 -11.38 9.80
N ALA A 533 -6.18 -11.65 9.79
CA ALA A 533 -5.64 -12.99 9.97
C ALA A 533 -5.91 -13.57 11.36
N CYS A 534 -5.84 -12.78 12.42
CA CYS A 534 -6.14 -13.24 13.80
C CYS A 534 -7.58 -12.94 14.26
N GLY A 535 -8.37 -12.23 13.45
CA GLY A 535 -9.71 -11.78 13.82
C GLY A 535 -9.68 -10.84 15.02
N LEU A 536 -8.79 -9.84 14.99
CA LEU A 536 -8.72 -8.84 16.06
C LEU A 536 -10.00 -8.00 16.08
N ARG A 537 -10.62 -7.83 17.25
CA ARG A 537 -11.93 -7.14 17.36
C ARG A 537 -11.83 -5.61 17.40
N HIS A 538 -10.76 -5.07 17.96
CA HIS A 538 -10.54 -3.64 18.16
C HIS A 538 -9.08 -3.31 17.90
N ILE A 539 -8.80 -2.17 17.28
CA ILE A 539 -7.45 -1.77 16.88
C ILE A 539 -7.02 -0.62 17.79
N THR A 540 -6.26 -0.96 18.83
CA THR A 540 -5.74 0.03 19.79
C THR A 540 -4.51 0.77 19.25
N ASP A 541 -4.21 1.96 19.77
CA ASP A 541 -3.01 2.71 19.40
C ASP A 541 -1.69 1.97 19.65
N LYS A 542 -1.68 1.01 20.58
CA LYS A 542 -0.55 0.10 20.80
C LYS A 542 -0.19 -0.69 19.53
N ILE A 543 -1.18 -1.08 18.72
CA ILE A 543 -0.94 -1.77 17.43
C ILE A 543 -0.13 -0.87 16.50
N PHE A 544 -0.46 0.42 16.44
CA PHE A 544 0.22 1.39 15.59
C PHE A 544 1.62 1.73 16.10
N LEU A 545 1.82 1.81 17.42
CA LEU A 545 3.16 1.97 18.01
C LEU A 545 4.04 0.75 17.74
N THR A 546 3.52 -0.47 17.95
CA THR A 546 4.25 -1.70 17.66
C THR A 546 4.54 -1.85 16.16
N THR A 547 3.61 -1.44 15.31
CA THR A 547 3.83 -1.39 13.85
C THR A 547 4.97 -0.45 13.50
N ALA A 548 5.02 0.74 14.13
CA ALA A 548 6.09 1.70 13.91
C ALA A 548 7.47 1.13 14.28
N GLU A 549 7.55 0.40 15.40
CA GLU A 549 8.75 -0.29 15.84
C GLU A 549 9.20 -1.38 14.86
N VAL A 550 8.26 -2.18 14.34
CA VAL A 550 8.56 -3.22 13.34
C VAL A 550 9.13 -2.61 12.07
N ILE A 551 8.53 -1.51 11.57
CA ILE A 551 9.01 -0.79 10.38
C ILE A 551 10.44 -0.27 10.63
N ALA A 552 10.67 0.42 11.75
CA ALA A 552 11.98 0.96 12.11
C ALA A 552 13.05 -0.15 12.24
N GLN A 553 12.67 -1.34 12.72
CA GLN A 553 13.55 -2.50 12.82
C GLN A 553 13.98 -3.06 11.45
N GLN A 554 13.19 -2.84 10.39
CA GLN A 554 13.54 -3.27 9.04
C GLN A 554 14.52 -2.32 8.33
N VAL A 555 14.84 -1.18 8.95
CA VAL A 555 15.83 -0.23 8.41
C VAL A 555 17.24 -0.71 8.80
N SER A 556 18.05 -1.14 7.83
CA SER A 556 19.45 -1.52 8.09
C SER A 556 20.32 -0.30 8.39
N ASP A 557 21.47 -0.49 9.04
CA ASP A 557 22.42 0.61 9.26
C ASP A 557 22.93 1.20 7.93
N LYS A 558 23.09 0.37 6.90
CA LYS A 558 23.38 0.82 5.54
C LYS A 558 22.31 1.78 4.99
N HIS A 559 21.03 1.49 5.25
CA HIS A 559 19.94 2.40 4.84
C HIS A 559 20.08 3.76 5.55
N LEU A 560 20.43 3.77 6.84
CA LEU A 560 20.64 5.01 7.59
C LEU A 560 21.85 5.81 7.08
N GLU A 561 22.95 5.13 6.71
CA GLU A 561 24.13 5.75 6.08
C GLU A 561 23.81 6.39 4.73
N GLU A 562 22.86 5.81 3.99
CA GLU A 562 22.28 6.35 2.76
C GLU A 562 21.21 7.44 3.01
N GLY A 563 20.92 7.78 4.26
CA GLY A 563 19.92 8.79 4.64
C GLY A 563 18.46 8.33 4.60
N ARG A 564 18.20 7.02 4.46
CA ARG A 564 16.85 6.44 4.42
C ARG A 564 16.34 6.18 5.83
N LEU A 565 15.14 6.64 6.14
CA LEU A 565 14.46 6.36 7.41
C LEU A 565 13.43 5.23 7.33
N TYR A 566 13.20 4.70 6.12
CA TYR A 566 12.24 3.65 5.86
C TYR A 566 12.89 2.53 5.04
N PRO A 567 12.40 1.28 5.13
CA PRO A 567 12.86 0.19 4.28
C PRO A 567 12.60 0.49 2.80
N PRO A 568 13.37 -0.03 1.84
CA PRO A 568 13.07 0.12 0.42
C PRO A 568 11.65 -0.37 0.06
N LEU A 569 10.95 0.35 -0.81
CA LEU A 569 9.55 0.05 -1.16
C LEU A 569 9.38 -1.33 -1.81
N ASN A 570 10.37 -1.79 -2.57
CA ASN A 570 10.37 -3.16 -3.10
C ASN A 570 10.30 -4.28 -2.03
N THR A 571 10.58 -3.96 -0.75
CA THR A 571 10.46 -4.89 0.39
C THR A 571 9.11 -4.80 1.12
N ILE A 572 8.18 -3.94 0.68
CA ILE A 572 6.94 -3.61 1.40
C ILE A 572 6.07 -4.82 1.77
N ARG A 573 6.08 -5.88 0.95
CA ARG A 573 5.37 -7.13 1.24
C ARG A 573 5.98 -7.92 2.39
N ASP A 574 7.30 -7.91 2.51
CA ASP A 574 8.00 -8.53 3.65
C ASP A 574 7.79 -7.72 4.92
N VAL A 575 7.83 -6.38 4.82
CA VAL A 575 7.49 -5.48 5.93
C VAL A 575 6.06 -5.74 6.41
N SER A 576 5.09 -5.81 5.50
CA SER A 576 3.68 -6.08 5.82
C SER A 576 3.48 -7.44 6.50
N LEU A 577 4.20 -8.47 6.04
CA LEU A 577 4.19 -9.78 6.68
C LEU A 577 4.70 -9.71 8.12
N LYS A 578 5.83 -9.03 8.38
CA LYS A 578 6.41 -8.92 9.72
C LYS A 578 5.52 -8.14 10.67
N ILE A 579 4.85 -7.10 10.18
CA ILE A 579 3.83 -6.36 10.93
C ILE A 579 2.69 -7.31 11.31
N ALA A 580 2.12 -8.01 10.32
CA ALA A 580 1.02 -8.93 10.56
C ALA A 580 1.41 -10.06 11.53
N GLU A 581 2.59 -10.65 11.36
CA GLU A 581 3.12 -11.68 12.27
C GLU A 581 3.21 -11.16 13.71
N LYS A 582 3.71 -9.93 13.89
CA LYS A 582 3.82 -9.31 15.22
C LYS A 582 2.45 -9.06 15.84
N ILE A 583 1.49 -8.53 15.08
CA ILE A 583 0.10 -8.35 15.52
C ILE A 583 -0.52 -9.67 15.93
N VAL A 584 -0.39 -10.71 15.09
CA VAL A 584 -0.93 -12.04 15.38
C VAL A 584 -0.33 -12.61 16.68
N LYS A 585 1.00 -12.52 16.86
CA LYS A 585 1.68 -12.97 18.09
C LYS A 585 1.14 -12.26 19.33
N ASP A 586 1.09 -10.93 19.28
CA ASP A 586 0.68 -10.11 20.42
C ASP A 586 -0.81 -10.31 20.73
N ALA A 587 -1.66 -10.48 19.71
CA ALA A 587 -3.08 -10.72 19.86
C ALA A 587 -3.40 -12.05 20.58
N TYR A 588 -2.66 -13.13 20.29
CA TYR A 588 -2.81 -14.38 21.04
C TYR A 588 -2.25 -14.28 22.47
N GLN A 589 -1.11 -13.62 22.65
CA GLN A 589 -0.51 -13.40 23.97
C GLN A 589 -1.44 -12.60 24.89
N GLU A 590 -2.12 -11.60 24.35
CA GLU A 590 -3.03 -10.70 25.07
C GLU A 590 -4.48 -11.18 25.05
N LYS A 591 -4.76 -12.33 24.43
CA LYS A 591 -6.10 -12.96 24.32
C LYS A 591 -7.14 -12.05 23.66
N THR A 592 -6.72 -11.28 22.67
CA THR A 592 -7.58 -10.40 21.86
C THR A 592 -7.90 -10.98 20.48
N ALA A 593 -7.18 -12.02 20.04
CA ALA A 593 -7.47 -12.78 18.82
C ALA A 593 -8.78 -13.58 18.95
N THR A 594 -9.48 -13.79 17.83
CA THR A 594 -10.73 -14.57 17.79
C THR A 594 -10.68 -15.77 16.85
N VAL A 595 -9.67 -15.87 15.99
CA VAL A 595 -9.44 -17.08 15.19
C VAL A 595 -8.88 -18.18 16.09
N TYR A 596 -9.51 -19.35 16.10
CA TYR A 596 -9.08 -20.51 16.87
C TYR A 596 -9.26 -21.82 16.07
N PRO A 597 -8.42 -22.85 16.30
CA PRO A 597 -7.32 -22.90 17.29
C PRO A 597 -6.14 -21.99 16.93
N GLU A 598 -5.35 -21.57 17.93
CA GLU A 598 -4.15 -20.77 17.72
C GLU A 598 -3.16 -21.52 16.82
N PRO A 599 -2.66 -20.90 15.72
CA PRO A 599 -1.73 -21.56 14.82
C PRO A 599 -0.37 -21.79 15.50
N PRO A 600 0.27 -22.95 15.33
CA PRO A 600 1.56 -23.23 15.96
C PRO A 600 2.67 -22.33 15.43
N ASN A 601 2.68 -22.06 14.11
CA ASN A 601 3.60 -21.15 13.45
C ASN A 601 2.84 -19.94 12.89
N LYS A 602 3.07 -18.76 13.47
CA LYS A 602 2.34 -17.52 13.15
C LYS A 602 2.75 -16.97 11.79
N GLU A 603 4.03 -17.01 11.44
CA GLU A 603 4.52 -16.54 10.14
C GLU A 603 3.96 -17.42 9.01
N ALA A 604 4.06 -18.74 9.13
CA ALA A 604 3.54 -19.68 8.13
C ALA A 604 2.02 -19.55 7.96
N PHE A 605 1.30 -19.30 9.07
CA PHE A 605 -0.13 -19.03 9.06
C PHE A 605 -0.49 -17.74 8.33
N VAL A 606 0.25 -16.65 8.54
CA VAL A 606 0.00 -15.40 7.80
C VAL A 606 0.34 -15.60 6.31
N ARG A 607 1.49 -16.20 5.98
CA ARG A 607 1.90 -16.48 4.60
C ARG A 607 0.88 -17.33 3.83
N SER A 608 0.23 -18.30 4.48
CA SER A 608 -0.78 -19.15 3.84
C SER A 608 -2.04 -18.39 3.44
N GLN A 609 -2.35 -17.29 4.14
CA GLN A 609 -3.49 -16.40 3.85
C GLN A 609 -3.17 -15.31 2.83
N MET A 610 -1.90 -14.95 2.66
CA MET A 610 -1.52 -13.92 1.70
C MET A 610 -1.92 -14.29 0.27
N TYR A 611 -2.45 -13.31 -0.45
CA TYR A 611 -2.80 -13.39 -1.86
C TYR A 611 -1.57 -13.70 -2.72
N SER A 612 -1.73 -14.65 -3.65
CA SER A 612 -0.77 -14.94 -4.72
C SER A 612 -1.28 -14.36 -6.03
N ALA A 613 -0.39 -13.71 -6.78
CA ALA A 613 -0.66 -13.23 -8.12
C ALA A 613 -0.61 -14.33 -9.19
N ASP A 614 -0.20 -15.55 -8.83
CA ASP A 614 -0.21 -16.71 -9.73
C ASP A 614 -1.64 -17.13 -10.06
N TYR A 615 -1.89 -17.52 -11.31
CA TYR A 615 -3.21 -18.01 -11.71
C TYR A 615 -3.57 -19.32 -10.99
N ASP A 616 -4.76 -19.33 -10.38
CA ASP A 616 -5.31 -20.51 -9.71
C ASP A 616 -5.85 -21.52 -10.74
N GLN A 617 -5.81 -22.83 -10.43
CA GLN A 617 -6.45 -23.85 -11.26
C GLN A 617 -7.97 -23.76 -11.08
N ILE A 618 -8.71 -23.49 -12.17
CA ILE A 618 -10.18 -23.33 -12.12
C ILE A 618 -10.97 -24.50 -12.74
N LEU A 619 -10.25 -25.52 -13.21
CA LEU A 619 -10.84 -26.77 -13.65
C LEU A 619 -11.26 -27.62 -12.44
N PRO A 620 -12.28 -28.48 -12.59
CA PRO A 620 -12.61 -29.47 -11.58
C PRO A 620 -11.40 -30.38 -11.34
N ASP A 621 -11.20 -30.77 -10.09
CA ASP A 621 -10.19 -31.78 -9.74
C ASP A 621 -10.70 -33.17 -10.15
N CYS A 622 -9.98 -33.82 -11.05
CA CYS A 622 -10.36 -35.10 -11.63
C CYS A 622 -9.39 -36.18 -11.15
N TYR A 623 -9.90 -37.16 -10.42
CA TYR A 623 -9.17 -38.36 -9.99
C TYR A 623 -10.03 -39.61 -10.18
N SER A 624 -9.39 -40.74 -10.46
CA SER A 624 -10.09 -42.02 -10.63
C SER A 624 -10.31 -42.73 -9.30
N TRP A 625 -11.35 -43.55 -9.24
CA TRP A 625 -11.57 -44.50 -8.15
C TRP A 625 -11.00 -45.86 -8.55
N PRO A 626 -10.82 -46.80 -7.59
CA PRO A 626 -10.54 -48.19 -7.94
C PRO A 626 -11.50 -48.70 -9.01
N GLU A 627 -10.96 -49.33 -10.04
CA GLU A 627 -11.72 -49.67 -11.26
C GLU A 627 -12.98 -50.49 -10.95
N GLU A 628 -12.89 -51.44 -10.01
CA GLU A 628 -14.02 -52.25 -9.55
C GLU A 628 -15.19 -51.41 -9.02
N ALA A 629 -14.90 -50.30 -8.33
CA ALA A 629 -15.91 -49.38 -7.80
C ALA A 629 -16.41 -48.37 -8.84
N GLN A 630 -15.62 -48.10 -9.90
CA GLN A 630 -15.97 -47.15 -10.96
C GLN A 630 -16.71 -47.79 -12.14
N LYS A 631 -16.67 -49.12 -12.27
CA LYS A 631 -17.37 -49.86 -13.33
C LYS A 631 -18.87 -49.54 -13.34
N ILE A 632 -19.37 -49.19 -14.52
CA ILE A 632 -20.80 -49.01 -14.76
C ILE A 632 -21.46 -50.39 -14.62
N GLN A 633 -22.41 -50.51 -13.69
CA GLN A 633 -23.11 -51.76 -13.47
C GLN A 633 -23.98 -52.11 -14.67
N THR A 634 -23.85 -53.33 -15.17
CA THR A 634 -24.59 -53.82 -16.34
C THR A 634 -25.64 -54.88 -15.99
N LYS A 635 -25.81 -55.22 -14.70
CA LYS A 635 -26.66 -56.35 -14.28
C LYS A 635 -28.10 -55.92 -13.95
N LEU A 636 -28.95 -55.93 -14.98
CA LEU A 636 -30.34 -56.36 -14.89
C LEU A 636 -30.34 -57.88 -15.06
N ASP A 637 -30.23 -58.64 -13.97
CA ASP A 637 -30.64 -60.05 -13.93
C ASP A 637 -31.00 -60.39 -12.48
N GLN A 638 -32.30 -60.57 -12.26
CA GLN A 638 -32.87 -61.30 -11.12
C GLN A 638 -32.46 -62.78 -11.18
#